data_AF-A0A955E614-F1
#
_entry.id   AF-A0A955E614-F1
#
_cell.length_a   1.000
_cell.length_b   1.000
_cell.length_c   1.000
_cell.angle_alpha   90.00
_cell.angle_beta   90.00
_cell.angle_gamma   90.00
#
_symmetry.space_group_name_H-M   'P 1'
#
loop_
_entity.id
_entity.type
_entity.pdbx_description
1 polymer ?
#
loop_
_entity_poly.entity_id
_entity_poly.type
_entity_poly.pdbx_seq_one_letter_code
_entity_poly.pdbx_strand_id
1 'polypeptide(L)'
;MSKSPSTLRSTTDAFLETEAEIKLGGGEKAIARQHAKNRLTARERIDKLIDEGSFFQELGLWAGYEMYKEAGGAPGAGVVVGIGSVHGKRHMIIANDAT
;
A
#
# COMPACT_ATOMS: atom_id res chain seq x y z
N MET A 1 -29.77 11.63 9.91
CA MET A 1 -30.15 10.20 9.98
C MET A 1 -29.12 9.51 10.85
N SER A 2 -29.55 8.95 11.99
CA SER A 2 -28.65 8.25 12.92
C SER A 2 -28.20 6.94 12.28
N LYS A 3 -26.91 6.78 11.97
CA LYS A 3 -26.36 5.47 11.58
C LYS A 3 -26.52 4.55 12.78
N SER A 4 -27.11 3.36 12.60
CA SER A 4 -27.07 2.31 13.62
C SER A 4 -25.64 2.11 14.11
N PRO A 5 -25.42 1.84 15.41
CA PRO A 5 -24.06 1.67 15.93
C PRO A 5 -23.38 0.52 15.20
N SER A 6 -22.22 0.79 14.59
CA SER A 6 -21.43 -0.25 13.94
C SER A 6 -20.85 -1.18 15.00
N THR A 7 -20.81 -2.47 14.70
CA THR A 7 -20.07 -3.42 15.52
C THR A 7 -18.58 -3.26 15.28
N LEU A 8 -17.75 -3.75 16.22
CA LEU A 8 -16.30 -3.80 16.02
C LEU A 8 -15.96 -4.58 14.74
N ARG A 9 -16.62 -5.73 14.52
CA ARG A 9 -16.44 -6.57 13.32
C ARG A 9 -16.71 -5.79 12.04
N SER A 10 -17.90 -5.20 11.91
CA SER A 10 -18.25 -4.42 10.70
C SER A 10 -17.31 -3.23 10.47
N THR A 11 -16.77 -2.64 11.54
CA THR A 11 -15.79 -1.55 11.42
C THR A 11 -14.43 -2.06 10.95
N THR A 12 -13.99 -3.22 11.46
CA THR A 12 -12.77 -3.88 11.00
C THR A 12 -12.88 -4.31 9.54
N ASP A 13 -14.02 -4.86 9.13
CA ASP A 13 -14.23 -5.29 7.74
C ASP A 13 -14.11 -4.09 6.78
N ALA A 14 -14.78 -2.97 7.08
CA ALA A 14 -14.67 -1.74 6.30
C ALA A 14 -13.24 -1.14 6.29
N PHE A 15 -12.52 -1.27 7.40
CA PHE A 15 -11.11 -0.86 7.49
C PHE A 15 -10.24 -1.70 6.54
N LEU A 16 -10.42 -3.03 6.53
CA LEU A 16 -9.65 -3.94 5.68
C LEU A 16 -9.98 -3.75 4.19
N GLU A 17 -11.24 -3.47 3.84
CA GLU A 17 -11.64 -3.13 2.47
C GLU A 17 -10.92 -1.87 1.98
N THR A 18 -10.95 -0.81 2.79
CA THR A 18 -10.26 0.45 2.47
C THR A 18 -8.74 0.26 2.43
N GLU A 19 -8.18 -0.54 3.34
CA GLU A 19 -6.76 -0.90 3.34
C GLU A 19 -6.35 -1.57 2.01
N ALA A 20 -7.18 -2.49 1.52
CA ALA A 20 -6.95 -3.18 0.25
C ALA A 20 -6.99 -2.20 -0.93
N GLU A 21 -7.91 -1.23 -0.93
CA GLU A 21 -7.96 -0.18 -1.95
C GLU A 21 -6.70 0.69 -1.96
N ILE A 22 -6.21 1.12 -0.79
CA ILE A 22 -4.99 1.92 -0.68
C ILE A 22 -3.77 1.13 -1.19
N LYS A 23 -3.72 -0.18 -0.94
CA LYS A 23 -2.64 -1.05 -1.42
C LYS A 23 -2.55 -1.13 -2.95
N LEU A 24 -3.62 -0.78 -3.69
CA LEU A 24 -3.60 -0.71 -5.15
C LEU A 24 -2.83 0.50 -5.70
N GLY A 25 -2.36 1.43 -4.86
CA GLY A 25 -1.62 2.61 -5.30
C GLY A 25 -2.46 3.45 -6.27
N GLY A 26 -1.91 3.78 -7.43
CA GLY A 26 -2.63 4.48 -8.51
C GLY A 26 -3.76 3.68 -9.18
N GLY A 27 -4.06 2.47 -8.70
CA GLY A 27 -5.15 1.61 -9.15
C GLY A 27 -4.77 0.63 -10.27
N GLU A 28 -5.70 -0.27 -10.62
CA GLU A 28 -5.45 -1.37 -11.56
C GLU A 28 -4.94 -0.92 -12.94
N LYS A 29 -5.51 0.17 -13.49
CA LYS A 29 -5.07 0.73 -14.77
C LYS A 29 -3.62 1.20 -14.72
N ALA A 30 -3.21 1.73 -13.58
CA ALA A 30 -1.89 2.28 -13.34
C ALA A 30 -0.84 1.19 -13.15
N ILE A 31 -1.20 0.15 -12.40
CA ILE A 31 -0.45 -1.10 -12.28
C ILE A 31 -0.23 -1.72 -13.68
N ALA A 32 -1.29 -1.88 -14.47
CA ALA A 32 -1.20 -2.41 -15.82
C ALA A 32 -0.25 -1.60 -16.73
N ARG A 33 -0.21 -0.27 -16.58
CA ARG A 33 0.75 0.59 -17.31
C ARG A 33 2.21 0.33 -16.91
N GLN A 34 2.49 0.01 -15.64
CA GLN A 34 3.84 -0.37 -15.21
C GLN A 34 4.23 -1.72 -15.80
N HIS A 35 3.34 -2.71 -15.71
CA HIS A 35 3.58 -4.05 -16.25
C HIS A 35 3.76 -4.04 -17.76
N ALA A 36 2.99 -3.23 -18.50
CA ALA A 36 3.17 -3.05 -19.95
C ALA A 36 4.55 -2.49 -20.34
N LYS A 37 5.26 -1.85 -19.39
CA LYS A 37 6.65 -1.38 -19.55
C LYS A 37 7.68 -2.38 -19.02
N ASN A 38 7.29 -3.61 -18.72
CA ASN A 38 8.10 -4.62 -18.03
C ASN A 38 8.66 -4.14 -16.68
N ARG A 39 7.91 -3.28 -15.98
CA ARG A 39 8.28 -2.78 -14.65
C ARG A 39 7.39 -3.41 -13.59
N LEU A 40 8.01 -3.75 -12.46
CA LEU A 40 7.32 -4.13 -11.25
C LEU A 40 6.82 -2.89 -10.50
N THR A 41 5.70 -3.03 -9.79
CA THR A 41 5.20 -2.01 -8.85
C THR A 41 6.16 -1.83 -7.66
N ALA A 42 5.93 -0.83 -6.80
CA ALA A 42 6.70 -0.68 -5.56
C ALA A 42 6.59 -1.93 -4.67
N ARG A 43 5.38 -2.45 -4.48
CA ARG A 43 5.12 -3.62 -3.63
C ARG A 43 5.76 -4.89 -4.18
N GLU A 44 5.62 -5.15 -5.49
CA GLU A 44 6.25 -6.31 -6.13
C GLU A 44 7.78 -6.27 -6.07
N ARG A 45 8.39 -5.07 -6.14
CA ARG A 45 9.84 -4.91 -5.94
C ARG A 45 10.25 -5.25 -4.51
N ILE A 46 9.47 -4.83 -3.52
CA ILE A 46 9.72 -5.10 -2.11
C ILE A 46 9.58 -6.60 -1.84
N ASP A 47 8.50 -7.23 -2.30
CA ASP A 47 8.25 -8.67 -2.13
C ASP A 47 9.38 -9.53 -2.72
N LYS A 48 10.01 -9.07 -3.81
CA LYS A 48 11.18 -9.74 -4.39
C LYS A 48 12.50 -9.45 -3.67
N LEU A 49 12.59 -8.35 -2.94
CA LEU A 49 13.81 -7.91 -2.26
C LEU A 49 13.96 -8.57 -0.89
N ILE A 50 12.85 -8.69 -0.15
CA ILE A 50 12.86 -9.22 1.21
C ILE A 50 13.05 -10.74 1.23
N ASP A 51 13.61 -11.25 2.32
CA ASP A 51 13.82 -12.67 2.53
C ASP A 51 12.48 -13.42 2.50
N GLU A 52 12.44 -14.57 1.83
CA GLU A 52 11.22 -15.40 1.73
C GLU A 52 10.70 -15.79 3.12
N GLY A 53 9.39 -15.65 3.33
CA GLY A 53 8.74 -15.91 4.61
C GLY A 53 9.03 -14.87 5.70
N SER A 54 9.86 -13.86 5.42
CA SER A 54 10.07 -12.75 6.35
C SER A 54 8.89 -11.78 6.33
N PHE A 55 8.69 -11.09 7.46
CA PHE A 55 7.66 -10.09 7.59
C PHE A 55 8.16 -8.71 7.13
N PHE A 56 7.36 -8.04 6.30
CA PHE A 56 7.54 -6.62 5.98
C PHE A 56 6.64 -5.76 6.85
N GLN A 57 7.24 -5.00 7.77
CA GLN A 57 6.52 -4.03 8.58
C GLN A 57 6.34 -2.74 7.78
N GLU A 58 5.23 -2.64 7.05
CA GLU A 58 4.88 -1.40 6.33
C GLU A 58 4.57 -0.27 7.32
N LEU A 59 4.98 0.94 6.95
CA LEU A 59 4.82 2.17 7.71
C LEU A 59 4.11 3.21 6.82
N GLY A 60 3.11 3.88 7.38
CA GLY A 60 2.46 5.01 6.69
C GLY A 60 1.56 4.62 5.52
N LEU A 61 1.02 3.39 5.48
CA LEU A 61 0.07 2.96 4.45
C LEU A 61 -1.06 3.98 4.22
N TRP A 62 -1.61 4.52 5.31
CA TRP A 62 -2.71 5.50 5.31
C TRP A 62 -2.25 6.95 5.05
N ALA A 63 -0.98 7.19 4.74
CA ALA A 63 -0.50 8.52 4.41
C ALA A 63 -1.23 9.04 3.16
N GLY A 64 -1.74 10.27 3.24
CA GLY A 64 -2.52 10.89 2.16
C GLY A 64 -3.96 10.35 2.01
N TYR A 65 -4.42 9.44 2.87
CA TYR A 65 -5.81 8.95 2.84
C TYR A 65 -6.80 10.11 3.00
N GLU A 66 -7.81 10.13 2.13
CA GLU A 66 -8.81 11.20 1.98
C GLU A 66 -8.29 12.61 1.66
N MET A 67 -7.00 12.77 1.39
CA MET A 67 -6.39 14.04 0.99
C MET A 67 -6.29 14.15 -0.54
N TYR A 68 -6.21 15.38 -1.05
CA TYR A 68 -5.92 15.68 -2.46
C TYR A 68 -6.86 15.03 -3.48
N LYS A 69 -8.14 14.84 -3.14
CA LYS A 69 -9.13 14.16 -3.99
C LYS A 69 -9.28 14.85 -5.35
N GLU A 70 -9.14 16.17 -5.39
CA GLU A 70 -9.20 17.01 -6.60
C GLU A 70 -8.03 16.73 -7.56
N ALA A 71 -6.91 16.22 -7.05
CA ALA A 71 -5.73 15.85 -7.81
C ALA A 71 -5.64 14.35 -8.11
N GLY A 72 -6.69 13.57 -7.80
CA GLY A 72 -6.73 12.12 -7.99
C GLY A 72 -6.32 11.30 -6.77
N GLY A 73 -6.09 11.94 -5.61
CA GLY A 73 -5.67 11.29 -4.37
C GLY A 73 -4.17 11.02 -4.28
N ALA A 74 -3.71 10.56 -3.12
CA ALA A 74 -2.30 10.20 -2.88
C ALA A 74 -2.15 8.96 -1.98
N PRO A 75 -2.52 7.75 -2.45
CA PRO A 75 -2.39 6.52 -1.67
C PRO A 75 -0.94 6.30 -1.18
N GLY A 76 -0.76 6.07 0.12
CA GLY A 76 0.57 5.95 0.74
C GLY A 76 1.49 7.16 0.51
N ALA A 77 0.94 8.34 0.20
CA ALA A 77 1.67 9.51 -0.28
C ALA A 77 2.63 9.23 -1.46
N GLY A 78 2.31 8.25 -2.31
CA GLY A 78 3.12 7.88 -3.48
C GLY A 78 4.42 7.12 -3.14
N VAL A 79 4.53 6.55 -1.94
CA VAL A 79 5.71 5.79 -1.50
C VAL A 79 5.32 4.63 -0.60
N VAL A 80 5.92 3.47 -0.81
CA VAL A 80 5.84 2.33 0.12
C VAL A 80 7.08 2.34 0.98
N VAL A 81 6.88 2.46 2.30
CA VAL A 81 7.95 2.53 3.31
C VAL A 81 7.77 1.40 4.30
N GLY A 82 8.86 0.78 4.74
CA GLY A 82 8.78 -0.21 5.81
C GLY A 82 10.11 -0.84 6.18
N ILE A 83 10.04 -1.76 7.13
CA ILE A 83 11.21 -2.51 7.59
C ILE A 83 11.05 -3.98 7.17
N GLY A 84 12.03 -4.48 6.42
CA GLY A 84 12.08 -5.88 5.98
C GLY A 84 13.46 -6.49 6.20
N SER A 85 13.54 -7.83 6.19
CA SER A 85 14.81 -8.55 6.23
C SER A 85 15.36 -8.76 4.83
N VAL A 86 16.64 -8.48 4.62
CA VAL A 86 17.38 -8.80 3.39
C VAL A 86 18.70 -9.44 3.80
N HIS A 87 18.92 -10.68 3.37
CA HIS A 87 20.04 -11.51 3.78
C HIS A 87 20.19 -11.61 5.31
N GLY A 88 19.07 -11.83 6.00
CA GLY A 88 19.00 -12.01 7.46
C GLY A 88 19.22 -10.74 8.28
N LYS A 89 19.24 -9.56 7.64
CA LYS A 89 19.42 -8.27 8.32
C LYS A 89 18.23 -7.34 8.06
N ARG A 90 17.79 -6.62 9.09
CA ARG A 90 16.71 -5.63 8.97
C ARG A 90 17.19 -4.37 8.27
N HIS A 91 16.43 -3.92 7.27
CA HIS A 91 16.68 -2.71 6.52
C HIS A 91 15.44 -1.83 6.49
N MET A 92 15.63 -0.51 6.53
CA MET A 92 14.62 0.45 6.11
C MET A 92 14.56 0.44 4.57
N ILE A 93 13.37 0.21 4.03
CA ILE A 93 13.11 0.14 2.59
C ILE A 93 12.16 1.29 2.24
N ILE A 94 12.52 2.07 1.22
CA ILE A 94 11.74 3.19 0.71
C ILE A 94 11.63 3.01 -0.81
N ALA A 95 10.42 2.80 -1.32
CA ALA A 95 10.16 2.59 -2.73
C ALA A 95 9.05 3.51 -3.23
N ASN A 96 9.39 4.50 -4.06
CA ASN A 96 8.38 5.35 -4.71
C ASN A 96 7.45 4.51 -5.59
N ASP A 97 6.15 4.78 -5.48
CA ASP A 97 5.13 4.16 -6.31
C ASP A 97 4.89 5.01 -7.56
N ALA A 98 5.07 4.38 -8.72
CA ALA A 98 5.04 5.05 -10.01
C ALA A 98 3.76 4.77 -10.80
N THR A 99 2.81 4.02 -10.22
CA THR A 99 1.51 3.73 -10.82
C THR A 99 0.76 5.02 -11.14
#